data_AF-A0A936MT81-F1
#
_entry.id   AF-A0A936MT81-F1
#
_cell.length_a   1.000
_cell.length_b   1.000
_cell.length_c   1.000
_cell.angle_alpha   90.00
_cell.angle_beta   90.00
_cell.angle_gamma   90.00
#
_symmetry.space_group_name_H-M   'P 1'
#
loop_
_entity.id
_entity.type
_entity.pdbx_description
1 polymer ?
#
loop_
_entity_poly.entity_id
_entity_poly.type
_entity_poly.pdbx_seq_one_letter_code
_entity_poly.pdbx_strand_id
1 'polypeptide(L)'
;MAALERSLELYPASGDGAKPKERAEVVRKLLVMANSTGVRSLLARGALARAGAREVLPLVKGDAKSDNEQARKAAGSSLIVLGEYGRAALLAADQDVRVRTGVACALLRSAK
;
A
#
# COMPACT_ATOMS: atom_id res chain seq x y z
N MET A 1 -25.91 -8.30 -3.31
CA MET A 1 -24.67 -8.80 -3.95
C MET A 1 -24.69 -8.48 -5.46
N ALA A 2 -25.77 -8.79 -6.18
CA ALA A 2 -25.91 -8.52 -7.62
C ALA A 2 -25.65 -7.08 -8.10
N ALA A 3 -26.02 -6.05 -7.32
CA ALA A 3 -25.77 -4.66 -7.70
C ALA A 3 -24.29 -4.25 -7.60
N LEU A 4 -23.53 -4.89 -6.70
CA LEU A 4 -22.10 -4.64 -6.53
C LEU A 4 -21.28 -5.35 -7.62
N GLU A 5 -21.63 -6.60 -7.94
CA GLU A 5 -21.04 -7.36 -9.04
C GLU A 5 -21.23 -6.62 -10.37
N ARG A 6 -22.44 -6.14 -10.64
CA ARG A 6 -22.74 -5.33 -11.84
C ARG A 6 -21.97 -4.01 -11.89
N SER A 7 -21.70 -3.39 -10.74
CA SER A 7 -20.89 -2.17 -10.66
C SER A 7 -19.40 -2.44 -10.94
N LEU A 8 -18.89 -3.62 -10.58
CA LEU A 8 -17.50 -4.03 -10.83
C LEU A 8 -17.30 -4.42 -12.31
N GLU A 9 -18.31 -5.00 -12.95
CA GLU A 9 -18.30 -5.29 -14.39
C GLU A 9 -18.36 -4.01 -15.24
N LEU A 10 -19.15 -3.02 -14.82
CA LEU A 10 -19.31 -1.75 -15.54
C LEU A 10 -18.10 -0.82 -15.39
N TYR A 11 -17.39 -0.94 -14.28
CA TYR A 11 -16.19 -0.15 -13.98
C TYR A 11 -15.09 -1.10 -13.49
N PRO A 12 -14.48 -1.91 -14.39
CA PRO A 12 -13.35 -2.72 -14.00
C PRO A 12 -12.32 -1.82 -13.34
N ALA A 13 -11.74 -2.28 -12.23
CA ALA A 13 -10.71 -1.54 -11.53
C ALA A 13 -9.66 -1.14 -12.57
N SER A 14 -9.47 0.16 -12.78
CA SER A 14 -8.73 0.69 -13.92
C SER A 14 -7.28 0.20 -13.83
N GLY A 15 -6.93 -0.87 -14.55
CA GLY A 15 -5.65 -1.56 -14.41
C GLY A 15 -5.64 -3.04 -14.80
N ASP A 16 -6.79 -3.72 -14.79
CA ASP A 16 -6.85 -5.17 -15.04
C ASP A 16 -6.54 -5.60 -16.49
N GLY A 17 -6.42 -4.63 -17.41
CA GLY A 17 -6.09 -4.85 -18.83
C GLY A 17 -4.68 -4.46 -19.26
N ALA A 18 -3.81 -4.00 -18.34
CA ALA A 18 -2.47 -3.55 -18.71
C ALA A 18 -1.60 -4.71 -19.21
N LYS A 19 -0.93 -4.54 -20.35
CA LYS A 19 -0.04 -5.59 -20.89
C LYS A 19 1.16 -5.80 -19.95
N PRO A 20 1.72 -7.02 -19.85
CA PRO A 20 2.84 -7.29 -18.94
C PRO A 20 4.04 -6.33 -19.10
N LYS A 21 4.33 -5.88 -20.33
CA LYS A 21 5.40 -4.91 -20.62
C LYS A 21 5.10 -3.50 -20.08
N GLU A 22 3.86 -3.04 -20.24
CA GLU A 22 3.40 -1.74 -19.72
C GLU A 22 3.45 -1.74 -18.19
N ARG A 23 3.02 -2.84 -17.56
CA ARG A 23 3.12 -3.04 -16.11
C ARG A 23 4.57 -2.95 -15.63
N ALA A 24 5.50 -3.62 -16.31
CA ALA A 24 6.92 -3.60 -15.95
C ALA A 24 7.51 -2.18 -16.04
N GLU A 25 7.16 -1.42 -17.08
CA GLU A 25 7.61 -0.04 -17.25
C GLU A 25 7.08 0.89 -16.14
N VAL A 26 5.79 0.76 -15.80
CA VAL A 26 5.17 1.54 -14.72
C VAL A 26 5.81 1.20 -13.37
N VAL A 27 6.05 -0.07 -13.07
CA VAL A 27 6.75 -0.50 -11.84
C VAL A 27 8.15 0.11 -11.78
N ARG A 28 8.90 0.11 -12.89
CA ARG A 28 10.23 0.75 -12.94
C ARG A 28 10.17 2.25 -12.66
N LYS A 29 9.22 2.98 -13.26
CA LYS A 29 9.03 4.42 -13.02
C LYS A 29 8.64 4.70 -11.56
N LEU A 30 7.74 3.89 -11.00
CA LEU A 30 7.32 4.00 -9.61
C LEU A 30 8.47 3.70 -8.64
N LEU A 31 9.37 2.76 -8.96
CA LEU A 31 10.55 2.49 -8.12
C LEU A 31 11.48 3.70 -8.06
N VAL A 32 11.69 4.40 -9.18
CA VAL A 32 12.48 5.65 -9.17
C VAL A 32 11.81 6.70 -8.27
N MET A 33 10.49 6.88 -8.41
CA MET A 33 9.74 7.81 -7.55
C MET A 33 9.72 7.39 -6.08
N ALA A 34 9.69 6.10 -5.77
CA ALA A 34 9.64 5.59 -4.41
C ALA A 34 10.92 5.91 -3.62
N ASN A 35 12.05 6.03 -4.30
CA ASN A 35 13.34 6.37 -3.69
C ASN A 35 13.50 7.86 -3.36
N SER A 36 12.59 8.72 -3.81
CA SER A 36 12.65 10.15 -3.48
C SER A 36 11.96 10.48 -2.15
N THR A 37 11.91 11.77 -1.81
CA THR A 37 11.27 12.29 -0.60
C THR A 37 9.91 12.93 -0.90
N GLY A 38 9.09 13.09 0.13
CA GLY A 38 7.81 13.78 0.06
C GLY A 38 6.60 12.90 -0.25
N VAL A 39 5.43 13.53 -0.41
CA VAL A 39 4.15 12.81 -0.49
C VAL A 39 4.07 11.87 -1.70
N ARG A 40 4.64 12.28 -2.84
CA ARG A 40 4.62 11.45 -4.06
C ARG A 40 5.42 10.16 -3.91
N SER A 41 6.50 10.16 -3.13
CA SER A 41 7.26 8.94 -2.90
C SER A 41 6.52 7.97 -1.99
N LEU A 42 5.84 8.46 -0.95
CA LEU A 42 4.93 7.66 -0.11
C LEU A 42 3.81 7.01 -0.94
N LEU A 43 3.18 7.77 -1.84
CA LEU A 43 2.15 7.24 -2.74
C LEU A 43 2.71 6.19 -3.70
N ALA A 44 3.91 6.43 -4.25
CA ALA A 44 4.58 5.46 -5.13
C ALA A 44 4.89 4.14 -4.39
N ARG A 45 5.35 4.21 -3.13
CA ARG A 45 5.59 3.02 -2.31
C ARG A 45 4.31 2.23 -2.07
N GLY A 46 3.21 2.91 -1.74
CA GLY A 46 1.91 2.26 -1.57
C GLY A 46 1.37 1.64 -2.86
N ALA A 47 1.60 2.28 -4.02
CA ALA A 47 1.22 1.72 -5.32
C ALA A 47 2.04 0.47 -5.67
N LEU A 48 3.36 0.49 -5.44
CA LEU A 48 4.23 -0.67 -5.62
C LEU A 48 3.85 -1.84 -4.72
N ALA A 49 3.49 -1.55 -3.45
CA ALA A 49 3.00 -2.57 -2.52
C ALA A 49 1.74 -3.26 -3.05
N ARG A 50 0.75 -2.49 -3.54
CA ARG A 50 -0.45 -3.04 -4.20
C ARG A 50 -0.14 -3.80 -5.48
N ALA A 51 0.92 -3.44 -6.19
CA ALA A 51 1.42 -4.20 -7.33
C ALA A 51 2.23 -5.45 -6.92
N GLY A 52 2.38 -5.76 -5.63
CA GLY A 52 3.15 -6.91 -5.15
C GLY A 52 4.66 -6.79 -5.39
N ALA A 53 5.16 -5.59 -5.70
CA ALA A 53 6.59 -5.36 -5.94
C ALA A 53 7.36 -5.41 -4.61
N ARG A 54 7.93 -6.58 -4.29
CA ARG A 54 8.62 -6.84 -3.02
C ARG A 54 9.85 -5.98 -2.80
N GLU A 55 10.42 -5.45 -3.87
CA GLU A 55 11.57 -4.53 -3.86
C GLU A 55 11.30 -3.26 -3.06
N VAL A 56 10.03 -2.87 -2.86
CA VAL A 56 9.65 -1.69 -2.09
C VAL A 56 9.74 -1.91 -0.57
N LEU A 57 9.84 -3.16 -0.11
CA LEU A 57 9.74 -3.51 1.30
C LEU A 57 10.76 -2.78 2.22
N PRO A 58 12.04 -2.57 1.84
CA PRO A 58 12.98 -1.81 2.65
C PRO A 58 12.54 -0.36 2.86
N LEU A 59 11.98 0.29 1.84
CA LEU A 59 11.50 1.67 1.91
C LEU A 59 10.29 1.77 2.85
N VAL A 60 9.34 0.82 2.72
CA VAL A 60 8.17 0.73 3.60
C VAL A 60 8.57 0.49 5.06
N LYS A 61 9.59 -0.33 5.32
CA LYS A 61 10.15 -0.53 6.67
C LYS A 61 10.80 0.74 7.23
N GLY A 62 11.38 1.57 6.37
CA GLY A 62 11.87 2.90 6.75
C GLY A 62 10.71 3.81 7.19
N ASP A 63 9.65 3.87 6.39
CA ASP A 63 8.46 4.67 6.71
C ASP A 63 7.78 4.26 8.01
N ALA A 64 7.76 2.95 8.32
CA ALA A 64 7.22 2.42 9.57
C ALA A 64 7.93 2.97 10.83
N LYS A 65 9.16 3.47 10.68
CA LYS A 65 9.97 4.05 11.77
C LYS A 65 10.05 5.58 11.72
N SER A 66 9.35 6.23 10.80
CA SER A 66 9.39 7.68 10.63
C SER A 66 8.71 8.40 11.80
N ASP A 67 9.21 9.58 12.16
CA ASP A 67 8.50 10.48 13.08
C ASP A 67 7.19 11.02 12.49
N ASN A 68 7.03 10.92 11.16
CA ASN A 68 5.81 11.33 10.47
C ASN A 68 4.70 10.27 10.60
N GLU A 69 3.63 10.62 11.30
CA GLU A 69 2.40 9.85 11.47
C GLU A 69 1.85 9.29 10.15
N GLN A 70 1.76 10.14 9.11
CA GLN A 70 1.21 9.75 7.82
C GLN A 70 2.09 8.70 7.12
N ALA A 71 3.40 8.79 7.27
CA ALA A 71 4.33 7.79 6.73
C ALA A 71 4.17 6.44 7.42
N ARG A 72 4.09 6.42 8.76
CA ARG A 72 3.84 5.19 9.54
C ARG A 72 2.50 4.55 9.18
N LYS A 73 1.44 5.35 9.08
CA LYS A 73 0.10 4.87 8.68
C LYS A 73 0.10 4.27 7.27
N ALA A 74 0.73 4.93 6.31
CA ALA A 74 0.87 4.44 4.94
C ALA A 74 1.71 3.15 4.89
N ALA A 75 2.76 3.06 5.71
CA ALA A 75 3.60 1.88 5.84
C ALA A 75 2.80 0.67 6.34
N GLY A 76 2.00 0.85 7.40
CA GLY A 76 1.18 -0.24 7.94
C GLY A 76 0.20 -0.79 6.90
N SER A 77 -0.48 0.08 6.15
CA SER A 77 -1.36 -0.35 5.04
C SER A 77 -0.59 -1.12 3.96
N SER A 78 0.61 -0.66 3.62
CA SER A 78 1.44 -1.28 2.58
C SER A 78 2.00 -2.64 3.03
N LEU A 79 2.37 -2.78 4.31
CA LEU A 79 2.83 -4.04 4.89
C LEU A 79 1.72 -5.10 4.84
N ILE A 80 0.48 -4.74 5.18
CA ILE A 80 -0.68 -5.66 5.12
C ILE A 80 -0.87 -6.20 3.71
N VAL A 81 -0.83 -5.32 2.71
CA VAL A 81 -0.98 -5.68 1.30
C VAL A 81 0.16 -6.60 0.82
N LEU A 82 1.38 -6.43 1.35
CA LEU A 82 2.52 -7.29 1.07
C LEU A 82 2.51 -8.61 1.87
N GLY A 83 1.51 -8.85 2.72
CA GLY A 83 1.40 -10.03 3.59
C GLY A 83 2.30 -9.97 4.84
N GLU A 84 2.84 -8.80 5.16
CA GLU A 84 3.77 -8.57 6.28
C GLU A 84 3.02 -8.29 7.59
N TYR A 85 2.07 -9.17 7.94
CA TYR A 85 1.12 -8.96 9.04
C TYR A 85 1.79 -8.75 10.40
N GLY A 86 2.86 -9.51 10.71
CA GLY A 86 3.57 -9.35 11.99
C GLY A 86 4.18 -7.95 12.15
N ARG A 87 4.66 -7.35 11.06
CA ARG A 87 5.19 -5.97 11.08
C ARG A 87 4.08 -4.94 11.11
N ALA A 88 2.99 -5.18 10.39
CA ALA A 88 1.82 -4.32 10.43
C ALA A 88 1.14 -4.30 11.81
N ALA A 89 1.10 -5.43 12.51
CA ALA A 89 0.52 -5.54 13.85
C ALA A 89 1.20 -4.61 14.86
N LEU A 90 2.52 -4.41 14.75
CA LEU A 90 3.23 -3.44 15.59
C LEU A 90 2.69 -2.01 15.41
N LEU A 91 2.33 -1.62 14.19
CA LEU A 91 1.74 -0.32 13.90
C LEU A 91 0.25 -0.22 14.31
N ALA A 92 -0.44 -1.35 14.49
CA ALA A 92 -1.77 -1.34 15.12
C ALA A 92 -1.70 -0.94 16.61
N ALA A 93 -0.52 -1.00 17.21
CA ALA A 93 -0.21 -0.52 18.55
C ALA A 93 0.64 0.78 18.55
N ASP A 94 0.66 1.54 17.45
CA ASP A 94 1.40 2.80 17.35
C ASP A 94 0.99 3.81 18.44
N GLN A 95 1.91 4.69 18.82
CA GLN A 95 1.61 5.76 19.78
C GLN A 95 0.53 6.74 19.28
N ASP A 96 0.47 7.01 17.97
CA ASP A 96 -0.53 7.91 17.39
C ASP A 96 -1.85 7.16 17.10
N VAL A 97 -2.95 7.72 17.59
CA VAL A 97 -4.30 7.17 17.41
C VAL A 97 -4.73 7.06 15.94
N ARG A 98 -4.26 7.96 15.07
CA ARG A 98 -4.57 7.96 13.63
C ARG A 98 -3.86 6.83 12.90
N VAL A 99 -2.64 6.50 13.30
CA VAL A 99 -1.91 5.33 12.79
C VAL A 99 -2.61 4.06 13.24
N ARG A 100 -2.88 3.91 14.54
CA ARG A 100 -3.59 2.74 15.09
C ARG A 100 -4.90 2.47 14.36
N THR A 101 -5.74 3.50 14.26
CA THR A 101 -7.03 3.40 13.58
C THR A 101 -6.86 3.03 12.11
N GLY A 102 -5.95 3.70 11.40
CA GLY A 102 -5.70 3.45 9.98
C GLY A 102 -5.26 2.02 9.70
N VAL A 103 -4.33 1.50 10.50
CA VAL A 103 -3.76 0.17 10.34
C VAL A 103 -4.75 -0.91 10.77
N ALA A 104 -5.46 -0.73 11.88
CA ALA A 104 -6.51 -1.66 12.31
C ALA A 104 -7.61 -1.79 11.25
N CYS A 105 -8.09 -0.68 10.69
CA CYS A 105 -9.07 -0.72 9.61
C CYS A 105 -8.52 -1.41 8.35
N ALA A 106 -7.24 -1.21 8.01
CA ALA A 106 -6.63 -1.89 6.88
C ALA A 106 -6.54 -3.42 7.09
N LEU A 107 -6.17 -3.87 8.30
CA LEU A 107 -6.13 -5.29 8.66
C LEU A 107 -7.51 -5.93 8.53
N LEU A 108 -8.52 -5.30 9.12
CA LEU A 108 -9.90 -5.80 9.08
C LEU A 108 -10.47 -5.88 7.66
N ARG A 109 -10.09 -4.96 6.76
CA ARG A 109 -10.48 -5.04 5.35
C ARG A 109 -9.81 -6.18 4.60
N SER A 110 -8.58 -6.53 4.96
CA SER A 110 -7.80 -7.60 4.31
C SER A 110 -8.18 -9.01 4.74
N ALA A 111 -8.91 -9.14 5.85
CA ALA A 111 -9.34 -10.43 6.40
C ALA A 111 -10.67 -10.95 5.82
N LYS A 112 -11.14 -10.34 4.72
CA LYS A 112 -12.37 -10.72 4.02
C LYS A 112 -12.09 -11.64 2.84
#